data_AF-A0A4Y7PEP5-F1
#
_entry.id   AF-A0A4Y7PEP5-F1
#
_cell.length_a   1.000
_cell.length_b   1.000
_cell.length_c   1.000
_cell.angle_alpha   90.00
_cell.angle_beta   90.00
_cell.angle_gamma   90.00
#
_symmetry.space_group_name_H-M   'P 1'
#
loop_
_entity.id
_entity.type
_entity.pdbx_description
1 polymer ?
#
loop_
_entity_poly.entity_id
_entity_poly.type
_entity_poly.pdbx_seq_one_letter_code
_entity_poly.pdbx_strand_id
1 'polypeptide(L)'
;ALELHLNILWGVVSVTNPPPQPHPTTISYFNASLNGVQGIHGIAKLVGQASITPHVMATVANLKSDVLKAKVKSNLARDISRVLEAHIVEMFRGVSGLGLEVWQPDFTGSPDSIYNSAHELVALQSFRTVLTTGGYNFLQPDLRFATDAHLHRKLYRHIIFSYQRKRLELESREAGGLAERNKMTNVYARRLKVCGYLMMLEILLKRPVSRPRQEGNS
;
A
#
# COMPACT_ATOMS: atom_id res chain seq x y z
N ALA A 1 4.85 4.44 -3.33
CA ALA A 1 3.52 5.06 -3.47
C ALA A 1 2.43 4.03 -3.71
N LEU A 2 2.49 3.23 -4.79
CA LEU A 2 1.44 2.23 -5.09
C LEU A 2 1.20 1.24 -3.95
N GLU A 3 2.23 0.71 -3.29
CA GLU A 3 2.05 -0.20 -2.15
C GLU A 3 1.27 0.45 -0.98
N LEU A 4 1.58 1.71 -0.65
CA LEU A 4 0.82 2.48 0.35
C LEU A 4 -0.65 2.62 -0.07
N HIS A 5 -0.90 2.93 -1.35
CA HIS A 5 -2.25 3.05 -1.91
C HIS A 5 -3.05 1.74 -1.76
N LEU A 6 -2.45 0.61 -2.09
CA LEU A 6 -3.10 -0.70 -1.95
C LEU A 6 -3.36 -1.03 -0.47
N ASN A 7 -2.44 -0.71 0.43
CA ASN A 7 -2.66 -0.89 1.87
C ASN A 7 -3.83 -0.04 2.39
N ILE A 8 -4.02 1.18 1.87
CA ILE A 8 -5.19 2.02 2.19
C ILE A 8 -6.48 1.35 1.73
N LEU A 9 -6.54 0.86 0.49
CA LEU A 9 -7.70 0.14 -0.04
C LEU A 9 -8.05 -1.12 0.77
N TRP A 10 -7.05 -1.86 1.23
CA TRP A 10 -7.25 -3.00 2.13
C TRP A 10 -7.62 -2.63 3.57
N GLY A 11 -7.53 -1.35 3.96
CA GLY A 11 -7.71 -0.93 5.35
C GLY A 11 -6.60 -1.38 6.30
N VAL A 12 -5.42 -1.73 5.77
CA VAL A 12 -4.30 -2.28 6.56
C VAL A 12 -3.41 -1.14 7.07
N VAL A 13 -3.41 -0.93 8.39
CA VAL A 13 -2.63 0.13 9.06
C VAL A 13 -1.31 -0.36 9.66
N SER A 14 -1.05 -1.66 9.65
CA SER A 14 0.20 -2.25 10.13
C SER A 14 0.54 -3.54 9.37
N VAL A 15 1.83 -3.88 9.28
CA VAL A 15 2.30 -5.05 8.54
C VAL A 15 1.99 -6.32 9.33
N THR A 16 0.75 -6.79 9.24
CA THR A 16 0.23 -8.01 9.88
C THR A 16 0.14 -9.16 8.86
N ASN A 17 -0.63 -10.18 9.18
CA ASN A 17 -1.01 -11.31 8.34
C ASN A 17 -1.38 -10.88 6.90
N PRO A 18 -1.29 -11.78 5.91
CA PRO A 18 -1.77 -11.49 4.56
C PRO A 18 -3.23 -10.98 4.61
N PRO A 19 -3.63 -10.06 3.71
CA PRO A 19 -5.02 -9.63 3.64
C PRO A 19 -5.95 -10.83 3.41
N PRO A 20 -7.18 -10.79 3.96
CA PRO A 20 -8.11 -11.91 3.86
C PRO A 20 -8.50 -12.19 2.38
N GLN A 21 -8.72 -13.46 2.04
CA GLN A 21 -9.28 -13.86 0.74
C GLN A 21 -10.79 -13.58 0.67
N PRO A 22 -11.32 -13.18 -0.49
CA PRO A 22 -12.76 -13.06 -0.67
C PRO A 22 -13.42 -14.43 -0.59
N HIS A 23 -14.64 -14.47 -0.02
CA HIS A 23 -15.41 -15.71 -0.02
C HIS A 23 -15.87 -16.05 -1.45
N PRO A 24 -15.89 -17.32 -1.88
CA PRO A 24 -16.30 -17.71 -3.24
C PRO A 24 -17.68 -17.16 -3.64
N THR A 25 -18.61 -17.13 -2.69
CA THR A 25 -19.95 -16.55 -2.87
C THR A 25 -19.92 -15.06 -3.23
N THR A 26 -18.99 -14.28 -2.66
CA THR A 26 -18.80 -12.86 -2.99
C THR A 26 -18.39 -12.69 -4.45
N ILE A 27 -17.46 -13.52 -4.93
CA ILE A 27 -17.02 -13.51 -6.33
C ILE A 27 -18.18 -13.87 -7.26
N SER A 28 -18.96 -14.90 -6.91
CA SER A 28 -20.14 -15.32 -7.69
C SER A 28 -21.21 -14.24 -7.76
N TYR A 29 -21.55 -13.59 -6.64
CA TYR A 29 -22.51 -12.49 -6.62
C TYR A 29 -22.03 -11.29 -7.44
N PHE A 30 -20.75 -10.94 -7.35
CA PHE A 30 -20.15 -9.87 -8.15
C PHE A 30 -20.23 -10.19 -9.65
N ASN A 31 -19.85 -11.40 -10.05
CA ASN A 31 -19.91 -11.79 -11.45
C ASN A 31 -21.36 -11.78 -11.97
N ALA A 32 -22.32 -12.20 -11.13
CA ALA A 32 -23.74 -12.16 -11.47
C ALA A 32 -24.29 -10.73 -11.58
N SER A 33 -23.84 -9.79 -10.73
CA SER A 33 -24.28 -8.39 -10.77
C SER A 33 -23.77 -7.64 -12.00
N LEU A 34 -22.70 -8.15 -12.64
CA LEU A 34 -22.17 -7.62 -13.89
C LEU A 34 -22.80 -8.22 -15.15
N ASN A 35 -23.78 -9.11 -15.03
CA ASN A 35 -24.52 -9.60 -16.20
C ASN A 35 -25.19 -8.43 -16.94
N GLY A 36 -24.76 -8.18 -18.19
CA GLY A 36 -25.23 -7.07 -19.02
C GLY A 36 -24.33 -5.83 -18.99
N VAL A 37 -23.29 -5.79 -18.15
CA VAL A 37 -22.25 -4.75 -18.22
C VAL A 37 -21.33 -5.05 -19.41
N GLN A 38 -21.02 -4.03 -20.21
CA GLN A 38 -20.18 -4.10 -21.43
C GLN A 38 -18.68 -4.34 -21.10
N GLY A 39 -18.38 -5.41 -20.37
CA GLY A 39 -17.05 -5.77 -19.90
C GLY A 39 -16.37 -4.66 -19.10
N ILE A 40 -15.05 -4.55 -19.24
CA ILE A 40 -14.22 -3.58 -18.51
C ILE A 40 -14.61 -2.13 -18.79
N HIS A 41 -15.09 -1.81 -20.00
CA HIS A 41 -15.52 -0.44 -20.32
C HIS A 41 -16.76 -0.02 -19.52
N GLY A 42 -17.74 -0.92 -19.39
CA GLY A 42 -18.90 -0.69 -18.54
C GLY A 42 -18.51 -0.52 -17.07
N ILE A 43 -17.57 -1.33 -16.58
CA ILE A 43 -17.04 -1.23 -15.22
C ILE A 43 -16.35 0.13 -14.98
N ALA A 44 -15.52 0.58 -15.93
CA ALA A 44 -14.84 1.88 -15.84
C ALA A 44 -15.84 3.04 -15.70
N LYS A 45 -16.97 2.97 -16.43
CA LYS A 45 -18.05 3.95 -16.34
C LYS A 45 -18.73 3.93 -14.97
N LEU A 46 -19.05 2.74 -14.43
CA LEU A 46 -19.63 2.61 -13.09
C LEU A 46 -18.73 3.23 -12.02
N VAL A 47 -17.43 2.95 -12.07
CA VAL A 47 -16.43 3.50 -11.14
C VAL A 47 -16.34 5.02 -11.27
N GLY A 48 -16.29 5.56 -12.49
CA GLY A 48 -16.16 7.00 -12.73
C GLY A 48 -17.40 7.82 -12.38
N GLN A 49 -18.58 7.19 -12.36
CA GLN A 49 -19.87 7.84 -12.08
C GLN A 49 -20.40 7.55 -10.67
N ALA A 50 -19.62 6.83 -9.85
CA ALA A 50 -20.03 6.46 -8.50
C ALA A 50 -20.20 7.69 -7.60
N SER A 51 -21.30 7.71 -6.86
CA SER A 51 -21.56 8.71 -5.82
C SER A 51 -20.82 8.34 -4.53
N ILE A 52 -20.49 9.34 -3.72
CA ILE A 52 -20.01 9.12 -2.35
C ILE A 52 -21.21 8.70 -1.50
N THR A 53 -21.19 7.48 -0.98
CA THR A 53 -22.28 6.92 -0.16
C THR A 53 -21.97 7.08 1.34
N PRO A 54 -22.98 6.97 2.23
CA PRO A 54 -22.74 6.91 3.68
C PRO A 54 -21.77 5.79 4.08
N HIS A 55 -21.79 4.65 3.38
CA HIS A 55 -20.84 3.54 3.58
C HIS A 55 -19.40 3.94 3.30
N VAL A 56 -19.15 4.69 2.23
CA VAL A 56 -17.81 5.22 1.92
C VAL A 56 -17.31 6.11 3.07
N MET A 57 -18.14 7.03 3.55
CA MET A 57 -17.77 7.93 4.64
C MET A 57 -17.51 7.17 5.95
N ALA A 58 -18.33 6.17 6.26
CA ALA A 58 -18.13 5.30 7.42
C ALA A 58 -16.82 4.51 7.32
N THR A 59 -16.51 3.94 6.15
CA THR A 59 -15.27 3.21 5.88
C THR A 59 -14.04 4.10 6.09
N VAL A 60 -14.07 5.33 5.56
CA VAL A 60 -13.00 6.32 5.72
C VAL A 60 -12.83 6.71 7.19
N ALA A 61 -13.93 6.96 7.90
CA ALA A 61 -13.90 7.31 9.32
C ALA A 61 -13.28 6.18 10.18
N ASN A 62 -13.67 4.93 9.92
CA ASN A 62 -13.12 3.75 10.58
C ASN A 62 -11.61 3.62 10.33
N LEU A 63 -11.19 3.71 9.06
CA LEU A 63 -9.77 3.67 8.70
C LEU A 63 -8.97 4.76 9.42
N LYS A 64 -9.48 6.00 9.45
CA LYS A 64 -8.81 7.10 10.15
C LYS A 64 -8.69 6.84 11.65
N SER A 65 -9.75 6.30 12.28
CA SER A 65 -9.72 5.90 13.69
C SER A 65 -8.60 4.87 13.96
N ASP A 66 -8.47 3.86 13.10
CA ASP A 66 -7.45 2.83 13.26
C ASP A 66 -6.04 3.34 12.96
N VAL A 67 -5.89 4.24 11.98
CA VAL A 67 -4.64 4.96 11.73
C VAL A 67 -4.20 5.74 12.96
N LEU A 68 -5.10 6.48 13.62
CA LEU A 68 -4.78 7.24 14.82
C LEU A 68 -4.26 6.35 15.95
N LYS A 69 -4.91 5.20 16.18
CA LYS A 69 -4.48 4.21 17.18
C LYS A 69 -3.10 3.61 16.86
N ALA A 70 -2.79 3.40 15.58
CA ALA A 70 -1.58 2.70 15.15
C ALA A 70 -0.38 3.61 14.83
N LYS A 71 -0.60 4.92 14.54
CA LYS A 71 0.41 5.86 14.00
C LYS A 71 1.70 5.96 14.81
N VAL A 72 1.61 5.82 16.14
CA VAL A 72 2.78 5.87 17.03
C VAL A 72 3.72 4.69 16.78
N LYS A 73 3.16 3.51 16.48
CA LYS A 73 3.88 2.23 16.41
C LYS A 73 4.14 1.75 14.98
N SER A 74 3.43 2.29 13.99
CA SER A 74 3.48 1.83 12.59
C SER A 74 3.89 2.96 11.65
N ASN A 75 5.00 2.76 10.92
CA ASN A 75 5.40 3.66 9.84
C ASN A 75 4.33 3.73 8.75
N LEU A 76 3.68 2.59 8.44
CA LEU A 76 2.58 2.52 7.49
C LEU A 76 1.43 3.43 7.92
N ALA A 77 0.97 3.33 9.17
CA ALA A 77 -0.07 4.22 9.68
C ALA A 77 0.36 5.70 9.66
N ARG A 78 1.64 5.99 9.94
CA ARG A 78 2.17 7.35 9.82
C ARG A 78 2.10 7.88 8.39
N ASP A 79 2.45 7.07 7.41
CA ASP A 79 2.36 7.46 6.00
C ASP A 79 0.92 7.59 5.53
N ILE A 80 0.01 6.67 5.93
CA ILE A 80 -1.43 6.80 5.64
C ILE A 80 -1.98 8.12 6.21
N SER A 81 -1.58 8.52 7.42
CA SER A 81 -2.05 9.77 8.05
C SER A 81 -1.65 11.06 7.31
N ARG A 82 -0.75 10.98 6.33
CA ARG A 82 -0.31 12.11 5.48
C ARG A 82 -1.13 12.21 4.19
N VAL A 83 -1.91 11.20 3.85
CA VAL A 83 -2.82 11.21 2.70
C VAL A 83 -4.07 12.00 3.09
N LEU A 84 -4.46 12.97 2.25
CA LEU A 84 -5.66 13.77 2.48
C LEU A 84 -6.91 12.90 2.47
N GLU A 85 -7.86 13.22 3.35
CA GLU A 85 -9.12 12.48 3.46
C GLU A 85 -9.88 12.43 2.13
N ALA A 86 -9.92 13.54 1.38
CA ALA A 86 -10.55 13.59 0.06
C ALA A 86 -9.98 12.55 -0.93
N HIS A 87 -8.67 12.26 -0.84
CA HIS A 87 -8.07 11.20 -1.66
C HIS A 87 -8.48 9.80 -1.20
N ILE A 88 -8.61 9.58 0.11
CA ILE A 88 -9.07 8.29 0.65
C ILE A 88 -10.56 8.07 0.28
N VAL A 89 -11.38 9.13 0.36
CA VAL A 89 -12.77 9.11 -0.10
C VAL A 89 -12.85 8.75 -1.58
N GLU A 90 -12.01 9.36 -2.43
CA GLU A 90 -11.93 9.04 -3.85
C GLU A 90 -11.60 7.56 -4.13
N MET A 91 -10.68 6.98 -3.35
CA MET A 91 -10.35 5.55 -3.44
C MET A 91 -11.58 4.66 -3.17
N PHE A 92 -12.26 4.87 -2.04
CA PHE A 92 -13.39 4.05 -1.64
C PHE A 92 -14.67 4.35 -2.43
N ARG A 93 -14.81 5.55 -3.01
CA ARG A 93 -15.85 5.86 -4.01
C ARG A 93 -15.75 4.91 -5.20
N GLY A 94 -14.54 4.67 -5.70
CA GLY A 94 -14.33 3.72 -6.80
C GLY A 94 -14.70 2.29 -6.44
N VAL A 95 -14.40 1.86 -5.20
CA VAL A 95 -14.80 0.53 -4.69
C VAL A 95 -16.33 0.42 -4.61
N SER A 96 -17.00 1.43 -4.06
CA SER A 96 -18.46 1.48 -4.02
C SER A 96 -19.10 1.49 -5.41
N GLY A 97 -18.43 2.06 -6.41
CA GLY A 97 -18.86 2.03 -7.81
C GLY A 97 -18.91 0.63 -8.42
N LEU A 98 -18.17 -0.32 -7.86
CA LEU A 98 -18.25 -1.73 -8.22
C LEU A 98 -19.41 -2.48 -7.52
N GLY A 99 -20.16 -1.80 -6.64
CA GLY A 99 -21.11 -2.46 -5.74
C GLY A 99 -20.44 -3.31 -4.67
N LEU A 100 -19.15 -3.05 -4.38
CA LEU A 100 -18.40 -3.74 -3.35
C LEU A 100 -18.33 -2.90 -2.07
N GLU A 101 -18.49 -3.56 -0.93
CA GLU A 101 -18.32 -2.91 0.37
C GLU A 101 -16.85 -2.80 0.77
N VAL A 102 -16.03 -3.75 0.34
CA VAL A 102 -14.60 -3.87 0.69
C VAL A 102 -13.80 -4.18 -0.57
N TRP A 103 -12.62 -3.57 -0.69
CA TRP A 103 -11.68 -3.91 -1.75
C TRP A 103 -10.87 -5.16 -1.38
N GLN A 104 -11.14 -6.27 -2.05
CA GLN A 104 -10.63 -7.58 -1.65
C GLN A 104 -10.32 -8.47 -2.87
N PRO A 105 -9.22 -8.20 -3.62
CA PRO A 105 -8.87 -8.98 -4.80
C PRO A 105 -8.59 -10.45 -4.45
N ASP A 106 -8.98 -11.35 -5.35
CA ASP A 106 -8.69 -12.79 -5.26
C ASP A 106 -7.31 -13.06 -5.86
N PHE A 107 -6.28 -13.03 -5.00
CA PHE A 107 -4.90 -13.31 -5.43
C PHE A 107 -4.57 -14.82 -5.51
N THR A 108 -5.55 -15.71 -5.30
CA THR A 108 -5.42 -17.15 -5.56
C THR A 108 -5.99 -17.55 -6.93
N GLY A 109 -6.96 -16.81 -7.44
CA GLY A 109 -7.55 -17.01 -8.76
C GLY A 109 -6.74 -16.42 -9.93
N SER A 110 -7.40 -16.35 -11.09
CA SER A 110 -6.82 -15.81 -12.32
C SER A 110 -6.70 -14.28 -12.26
N PRO A 111 -5.53 -13.69 -12.58
CA PRO A 111 -5.38 -12.23 -12.68
C PRO A 111 -6.31 -11.57 -13.71
N ASP A 112 -6.74 -12.34 -14.70
CA ASP A 112 -7.57 -11.85 -15.81
C ASP A 112 -9.07 -12.19 -15.63
N SER A 113 -9.48 -12.69 -14.47
CA SER A 113 -10.90 -12.80 -14.13
C SER A 113 -11.56 -11.41 -14.12
N ILE A 114 -12.87 -11.35 -14.39
CA ILE A 114 -13.60 -10.07 -14.35
C ILE A 114 -13.52 -9.44 -12.96
N TYR A 115 -13.66 -10.25 -11.91
CA TYR A 115 -13.49 -9.84 -10.52
C TYR A 115 -12.15 -9.14 -10.27
N ASN A 116 -11.04 -9.78 -10.64
CA ASN A 116 -9.71 -9.22 -10.41
C ASN A 116 -9.40 -8.05 -11.34
N SER A 117 -9.89 -8.08 -12.57
CA SER A 117 -9.74 -6.98 -13.50
C SER A 117 -10.47 -5.72 -13.03
N ALA A 118 -11.64 -5.86 -12.40
CA ALA A 118 -12.36 -4.75 -11.78
C ALA A 118 -11.60 -4.16 -10.58
N HIS A 119 -11.04 -5.01 -9.71
CA HIS A 119 -10.20 -4.57 -8.59
C HIS A 119 -8.94 -3.84 -9.06
N GLU A 120 -8.28 -4.37 -10.11
CA GLU A 120 -7.13 -3.73 -10.74
C GLU A 120 -7.50 -2.36 -11.31
N LEU A 121 -8.63 -2.26 -12.01
CA LEU A 121 -9.11 -1.01 -12.58
C LEU A 121 -9.32 0.06 -11.51
N VAL A 122 -10.08 -0.24 -10.44
CA VAL A 122 -10.33 0.71 -9.35
C VAL A 122 -9.04 1.15 -8.68
N ALA A 123 -8.16 0.20 -8.37
CA ALA A 123 -6.89 0.51 -7.71
C ALA A 123 -6.00 1.39 -8.58
N LEU A 124 -5.84 1.08 -9.86
CA LEU A 124 -4.96 1.84 -10.75
C LEU A 124 -5.55 3.19 -11.14
N GLN A 125 -6.86 3.30 -11.33
CA GLN A 125 -7.52 4.55 -11.65
C GLN A 125 -7.44 5.53 -10.47
N SER A 126 -7.83 5.10 -9.27
CA SER A 126 -7.73 5.94 -8.07
C SER A 126 -6.27 6.23 -7.70
N PHE A 127 -5.34 5.29 -7.91
CA PHE A 127 -3.91 5.54 -7.71
C PHE A 127 -3.40 6.66 -8.62
N ARG A 128 -3.73 6.62 -9.91
CA ARG A 128 -3.33 7.68 -10.85
C ARG A 128 -3.91 9.02 -10.44
N THR A 129 -5.21 9.09 -10.12
CA THR A 129 -5.86 10.32 -9.65
C THR A 129 -5.14 10.91 -8.44
N VAL A 130 -4.84 10.10 -7.42
CA VAL A 130 -4.19 10.56 -6.19
C VAL A 130 -2.71 10.91 -6.43
N LEU A 131 -2.02 10.17 -7.30
CA LEU A 131 -0.64 10.47 -7.68
C LEU A 131 -0.52 11.80 -8.42
N THR A 132 -1.34 12.03 -9.44
CA THR A 132 -1.26 13.24 -10.28
C THR A 132 -1.76 14.49 -9.58
N THR A 133 -2.61 14.35 -8.55
CA THR A 133 -3.05 15.45 -7.68
C THR A 133 -2.10 15.71 -6.50
N GLY A 134 -0.97 15.00 -6.42
CA GLY A 134 0.07 15.24 -5.42
C GLY A 134 -0.16 14.57 -4.07
N GLY A 135 -1.15 13.68 -3.95
CA GLY A 135 -1.50 12.99 -2.71
C GLY A 135 -0.38 12.09 -2.14
N TYR A 136 0.68 11.83 -2.92
CA TYR A 136 1.86 11.07 -2.51
C TYR A 136 3.17 11.88 -2.55
N ASN A 137 3.14 13.20 -2.71
CA ASN A 137 4.36 14.03 -2.83
C ASN A 137 5.34 13.82 -1.66
N PHE A 138 4.80 13.50 -0.50
CA PHE A 138 5.56 13.24 0.72
C PHE A 138 6.43 11.96 0.67
N LEU A 139 6.19 11.08 -0.31
CA LEU A 139 7.02 9.91 -0.65
C LEU A 139 8.02 10.19 -1.77
N GLN A 140 8.01 11.40 -2.35
CA GLN A 140 8.85 11.79 -3.48
C GLN A 140 8.80 10.79 -4.66
N PRO A 141 7.60 10.44 -5.17
CA PRO A 141 7.48 9.52 -6.29
C PRO A 141 8.13 10.10 -7.55
N ASP A 142 8.71 9.24 -8.38
CA ASP A 142 9.20 9.63 -9.69
C ASP A 142 8.04 9.88 -10.65
N LEU A 143 7.69 11.15 -10.83
CA LEU A 143 6.54 11.57 -11.62
C LEU A 143 6.71 11.33 -13.13
N ARG A 144 7.92 10.99 -13.61
CA ARG A 144 8.13 10.59 -15.01
C ARG A 144 7.31 9.36 -15.38
N PHE A 145 6.99 8.53 -14.40
CA PHE A 145 6.18 7.33 -14.57
C PHE A 145 4.71 7.52 -14.17
N ALA A 146 4.26 8.72 -13.81
CA ALA A 146 2.92 8.94 -13.27
C ALA A 146 1.78 8.54 -14.22
N THR A 147 2.03 8.56 -15.52
CA THR A 147 1.08 8.17 -16.57
C THR A 147 1.43 6.82 -17.21
N ASP A 148 2.47 6.13 -16.74
CA ASP A 148 2.89 4.82 -17.29
C ASP A 148 1.94 3.72 -16.85
N ALA A 149 0.91 3.49 -17.67
CA ALA A 149 -0.11 2.51 -17.40
C ALA A 149 0.43 1.06 -17.34
N HIS A 150 1.45 0.76 -18.15
CA HIS A 150 2.03 -0.56 -18.24
C HIS A 150 2.84 -0.88 -16.98
N LEU A 151 3.67 0.06 -16.52
CA LEU A 151 4.42 -0.08 -15.28
C LEU A 151 3.48 -0.23 -14.08
N HIS A 152 2.43 0.59 -14.00
CA HIS A 152 1.45 0.52 -12.91
C HIS A 152 0.78 -0.86 -12.84
N ARG A 153 0.35 -1.40 -13.99
CA ARG A 153 -0.23 -2.75 -14.08
C ARG A 153 0.77 -3.83 -13.69
N LYS A 154 2.02 -3.74 -14.17
CA LYS A 154 3.08 -4.69 -13.83
C LYS A 154 3.36 -4.70 -12.31
N LEU A 155 3.49 -3.52 -11.70
CA LEU A 155 3.71 -3.38 -10.26
C LEU A 155 2.52 -3.89 -9.45
N TYR A 156 1.29 -3.53 -9.83
CA TYR A 156 0.08 -4.04 -9.21
C TYR A 156 0.06 -5.56 -9.23
N ARG A 157 0.20 -6.17 -10.42
CA ARG A 157 0.14 -7.63 -10.56
C ARG A 157 1.23 -8.34 -9.77
N HIS A 158 2.43 -7.77 -9.72
CA HIS A 158 3.50 -8.28 -8.86
C HIS A 158 3.11 -8.24 -7.38
N ILE A 159 2.57 -7.12 -6.88
CA ILE A 159 2.16 -7.00 -5.48
C ILE A 159 1.03 -7.99 -5.16
N ILE A 160 -0.03 -8.01 -5.97
CA ILE A 160 -1.21 -8.84 -5.72
C ILE A 160 -0.91 -10.33 -5.90
N PHE A 161 -0.51 -10.75 -7.11
CA PHE A 161 -0.52 -12.16 -7.51
C PHE A 161 0.80 -12.90 -7.25
N SER A 162 1.89 -12.17 -6.96
CA SER A 162 3.16 -12.79 -6.56
C SER A 162 3.41 -12.59 -5.07
N TYR A 163 3.49 -11.34 -4.60
CA TYR A 163 3.88 -11.06 -3.22
C TYR A 163 2.82 -11.52 -2.20
N GLN A 164 1.54 -11.18 -2.38
CA GLN A 164 0.51 -11.62 -1.41
C GLN A 164 0.24 -13.13 -1.47
N ARG A 165 0.27 -13.73 -2.66
CA ARG A 165 0.15 -15.19 -2.79
C ARG A 165 1.24 -15.92 -2.00
N LYS A 166 2.51 -15.51 -2.14
CA LYS A 166 3.63 -16.07 -1.35
C LYS A 166 3.45 -15.90 0.15
N ARG A 167 2.88 -14.78 0.60
CA ARG A 167 2.59 -14.54 2.03
C ARG A 167 1.49 -15.45 2.54
N LEU A 168 0.44 -15.65 1.75
CA LEU A 168 -0.64 -16.59 2.10
C LEU A 168 -0.13 -18.02 2.15
N GLU A 169 0.63 -18.47 1.15
CA GLU A 169 1.25 -19.80 1.15
C GLU A 169 2.14 -20.02 2.37
N LEU A 170 2.92 -19.01 2.77
CA LEU A 170 3.75 -19.10 3.97
C LEU A 170 2.89 -19.25 5.23
N GLU A 171 1.87 -18.42 5.40
CA GLU A 171 0.99 -18.44 6.56
C GLU A 171 0.16 -19.74 6.64
N SER A 172 -0.25 -20.29 5.49
CA SER A 172 -0.95 -21.58 5.41
C SER A 172 -0.04 -22.77 5.74
N ARG A 173 1.26 -22.67 5.47
CA ARG A 173 2.24 -23.73 5.80
C ARG A 173 2.70 -23.66 7.24
N GLU A 174 2.90 -22.45 7.75
CA GLU A 174 3.41 -22.18 9.09
C GLU A 174 2.65 -20.98 9.67
N ALA A 175 1.67 -21.26 10.53
CA ALA A 175 0.93 -20.21 11.21
C ALA A 175 1.89 -19.33 12.02
N GLY A 176 1.89 -18.02 11.76
CA GLY A 176 2.83 -17.07 12.35
C GLY A 176 4.20 -16.99 11.65
N GLY A 177 4.47 -17.79 10.62
CA GLY A 177 5.74 -17.76 9.88
C GLY A 177 6.02 -16.41 9.22
N LEU A 178 4.97 -15.68 8.83
CA LEU A 178 5.12 -14.30 8.34
C LEU A 178 5.52 -13.32 9.45
N ALA A 179 4.94 -13.47 10.65
CA ALA A 179 5.28 -12.63 11.80
C ALA A 179 6.75 -12.84 12.20
N GLU A 180 7.24 -14.08 12.20
CA GLU A 180 8.64 -14.39 12.48
C GLU A 180 9.60 -13.85 11.42
N ARG A 181 9.27 -13.98 10.13
CA ARG A 181 10.07 -13.36 9.06
C ARG A 181 10.15 -11.83 9.19
N ASN A 182 9.04 -11.18 9.53
CA ASN A 182 9.02 -9.74 9.76
C ASN A 182 9.85 -9.34 10.99
N LYS A 183 9.81 -10.12 12.07
CA LYS A 183 10.69 -9.91 13.24
C LYS A 183 12.16 -10.03 12.85
N MET A 184 12.53 -11.10 12.14
CA MET A 184 13.91 -11.32 11.68
C MET A 184 14.41 -10.16 10.82
N THR A 185 13.63 -9.73 9.83
CA THR A 185 13.99 -8.62 8.93
C THR A 185 14.20 -7.32 9.70
N ASN A 186 13.33 -7.03 10.67
CA ASN A 186 13.48 -5.87 11.56
C ASN A 186 14.72 -5.97 12.47
N VAL A 187 15.05 -7.16 12.96
CA VAL A 187 16.28 -7.40 13.74
C VAL A 187 17.52 -7.18 12.88
N TYR A 188 17.59 -7.72 11.67
CA TYR A 188 18.70 -7.51 10.75
C TYR A 188 18.83 -6.02 10.35
N ALA A 189 17.73 -5.33 10.06
CA ALA A 189 17.74 -3.90 9.77
C ALA A 189 18.22 -3.05 10.96
N ARG A 190 17.86 -3.43 12.20
CA ARG A 190 18.36 -2.78 13.42
C ARG A 190 19.86 -3.03 13.61
N ARG A 191 20.34 -4.26 13.38
CA ARG A 191 21.76 -4.62 13.48
C ARG A 191 22.61 -3.83 12.48
N LEU A 192 22.17 -3.70 11.24
CA LEU A 192 22.84 -2.88 10.22
C LEU A 192 22.91 -1.40 10.62
N LYS A 193 21.83 -0.84 11.19
CA LYS A 193 21.83 0.54 11.70
C LYS A 193 22.80 0.74 12.86
N VAL A 194 22.81 -0.18 13.84
CA VAL A 194 23.73 -0.10 14.99
C VAL A 194 25.18 -0.22 14.53
N CYS A 195 25.47 -1.12 13.59
CA CYS A 195 26.82 -1.29 13.04
C CYS A 195 27.28 -0.05 12.25
N GLY A 196 26.36 0.57 11.48
CA GLY A 196 26.62 1.86 10.82
C GLY A 196 26.91 3.01 11.80
N TYR A 197 26.17 3.10 12.91
CA TYR A 197 26.43 4.08 13.96
C TYR A 197 27.76 3.84 14.67
N LEU A 198 28.13 2.59 14.94
CA LEU A 198 29.41 2.22 15.56
C LEU A 198 30.59 2.53 14.63
N MET A 199 30.50 2.21 13.34
CA MET A 199 31.51 2.61 12.35
C MET A 199 31.64 4.14 12.26
N MET A 200 30.52 4.88 12.29
CA MET A 200 30.55 6.35 12.26
C MET A 200 31.18 6.94 13.53
N LEU A 201 30.91 6.36 14.70
CA LEU A 201 31.52 6.74 15.97
C LEU A 201 33.03 6.45 15.99
N GLU A 202 33.49 5.32 15.47
CA GLU A 202 34.92 5.03 15.35
C GLU A 202 35.63 6.02 14.42
N ILE A 203 34.99 6.41 13.31
CA ILE A 203 35.54 7.43 12.39
C ILE A 203 35.60 8.81 13.05
N LEU A 204 34.59 9.16 13.85
CA LEU A 204 34.56 10.45 14.56
C LEU A 204 35.54 10.50 15.75
N LEU A 205 35.75 9.38 16.43
CA LEU A 205 36.69 9.25 17.56
C LEU A 205 38.15 9.10 17.12
N LYS A 206 38.41 8.71 15.85
CA LYS A 206 39.77 8.64 15.27
C LYS A 206 40.24 9.93 14.59
N ARG A 207 39.47 11.03 14.64
CA ARG A 207 39.96 12.31 14.12
C ARG A 207 41.12 12.83 14.98
N PRO A 208 42.34 12.98 14.45
CA PRO A 208 43.44 13.53 15.23
C PRO A 208 43.14 14.98 15.59
N VAL A 209 43.30 15.32 16.87
CA VAL A 209 43.27 16.70 17.36
C VAL A 209 44.36 17.48 16.63
N SER A 210 43.95 18.41 15.78
CA SER A 210 44.85 19.37 15.13
C SER A 210 45.65 20.09 16.20
N ARG A 211 46.97 19.87 16.24
CA ARG A 211 47.87 20.56 17.16
C ARG A 211 47.80 22.08 16.90
N PRO A 212 47.76 22.92 17.93
CA PRO A 212 47.78 24.36 17.76
C PRO A 212 49.10 24.78 17.11
N ARG A 213 49.02 25.67 16.12
CA ARG A 213 50.19 26.36 15.53
C ARG A 213 50.95 27.06 16.66
N GLN A 214 52.22 26.70 16.86
CA GLN A 214 53.12 27.54 17.62
C GLN A 214 53.40 28.80 16.79
N GLU A 215 53.02 29.95 17.34
CA GLU A 215 53.48 31.26 16.88
C GLU A 215 54.99 31.33 17.12
N GLY A 216 55.76 31.34 16.03
CA GLY A 216 57.18 31.62 16.05
C GLY A 216 57.38 33.12 16.04
N ASN A 217 57.87 33.66 17.16
CA ASN A 217 58.53 34.95 17.22
C ASN A 217 59.75 34.97 16.28
N SER A 218 59.79 35.95 15.37
CA SER A 218 61.01 36.64 14.91
C SER A 218 60.60 37.96 14.27
#